data_AF-A0A1A9CF68-F1
#
_entry.id   AF-A0A1A9CF68-F1
#
_cell.length_a   1.000
_cell.length_b   1.000
_cell.length_c   1.000
_cell.angle_alpha   90.00
_cell.angle_beta   90.00
_cell.angle_gamma   90.00
#
_symmetry.space_group_name_H-M   'P 1'
#
loop_
_entity.id
_entity.type
_entity.pdbx_description
1 polymer ?
#
loop_
_entity_poly.entity_id
_entity_poly.type
_entity_poly.pdbx_seq_one_letter_code
_entity_poly.pdbx_strand_id
1 'polypeptide(L)' 'MNNHASVAGASLVDQQGKKRYLILRDTDGKCLCTRFVGGIQAGVSVPFFGQFPAPPAETTEVDFQIPTMPTATIKISG' A
#
# COMPACT_ATOMS: atom_id res chain seq x y z
N MET A 1 13.87 -2.09 15.25
CA MET A 1 12.79 -1.51 14.42
C MET A 1 11.53 -2.35 14.60
N ASN A 2 10.44 -1.80 15.19
CA ASN A 2 9.18 -2.54 15.40
C ASN A 2 8.14 -2.15 14.33
N ASN A 3 8.11 -2.90 13.22
CA ASN A 3 7.10 -2.78 12.16
C ASN A 3 6.03 -3.90 12.25
N HIS A 4 5.87 -4.51 13.42
CA HIS A 4 4.95 -5.63 13.61
C HIS A 4 3.51 -5.22 13.26
N ALA A 5 2.81 -6.15 12.60
CA ALA A 5 1.44 -5.99 12.11
C ALA A 5 1.21 -4.81 11.13
N SER A 6 2.27 -4.22 10.58
CA SER A 6 2.16 -3.20 9.55
C SER A 6 1.82 -3.79 8.19
N VAL A 7 1.13 -3.01 7.37
CA VAL A 7 0.89 -3.31 5.96
C VAL A 7 2.05 -2.90 5.05
N ALA A 8 3.29 -2.89 5.57
CA ALA A 8 4.48 -2.46 4.84
C ALA A 8 4.78 -3.28 3.57
N GLY A 9 4.20 -4.48 3.45
CA GLY A 9 4.28 -5.31 2.26
C GLY A 9 3.31 -4.91 1.14
N ALA A 10 2.45 -3.91 1.36
CA ALA A 10 1.57 -3.40 0.32
C ALA A 10 2.34 -2.67 -0.78
N SER A 11 1.84 -2.72 -2.01
CA SER A 11 2.46 -2.05 -3.15
C SER A 11 1.43 -1.54 -4.15
N LEU A 12 1.80 -0.49 -4.88
CA LEU A 12 1.12 -0.08 -6.10
C LEU A 12 1.95 -0.54 -7.30
N VAL A 13 1.30 -1.06 -8.34
CA VAL A 13 1.97 -1.43 -9.59
C VAL A 13 1.35 -0.64 -10.73
N ASP A 14 2.17 0.19 -11.36
CA ASP A 14 1.85 0.80 -12.65
C ASP A 14 2.29 -0.19 -13.74
N GLN A 15 1.31 -0.86 -14.35
CA GLN A 15 1.54 -1.83 -15.42
C GLN A 15 2.08 -1.17 -16.69
N GLN A 16 1.63 0.04 -17.00
CA GLN A 16 2.03 0.77 -18.21
C GLN A 16 3.46 1.29 -18.07
N GLY A 17 3.74 1.94 -16.94
CA GLY A 17 5.06 2.44 -16.57
C GLY A 17 6.04 1.35 -16.15
N LYS A 18 5.59 0.09 -16.01
CA LYS A 18 6.37 -1.08 -15.57
C LYS A 18 7.09 -0.82 -14.24
N LYS A 19 6.42 -0.14 -13.32
CA LYS A 19 6.98 0.27 -12.03
C LYS A 19 6.16 -0.27 -10.87
N ARG A 20 6.87 -0.69 -9.82
CA ARG A 20 6.28 -1.05 -8.53
C ARG A 20 6.70 -0.02 -7.49
N TYR A 21 5.72 0.55 -6.80
CA TYR A 21 5.87 1.52 -5.72
C TYR A 21 5.64 0.81 -4.39
N LEU A 22 6.58 0.96 -3.47
CA LEU A 22 6.52 0.37 -2.13
C LEU A 22 6.16 1.44 -1.11
N ILE A 23 5.64 1.00 0.03
CA ILE A 23 5.33 1.90 1.15
C ILE A 23 6.59 2.65 1.62
N LEU A 24 6.45 3.96 1.82
CA LEU A 24 7.47 4.82 2.39
C LEU A 24 7.71 4.50 3.87
N ARG A 25 8.92 4.81 4.32
CA ARG A 25 9.34 4.68 5.71
C ARG A 25 9.83 6.02 6.23
N ASP A 26 9.68 6.24 7.53
CA ASP A 26 10.29 7.38 8.21
C ASP A 26 11.82 7.21 8.34
N THR A 27 12.50 8.22 8.89
CA THR A 27 13.95 8.22 9.11
C THR A 27 14.41 7.13 10.09
N ASP A 28 13.52 6.61 10.93
CA ASP A 28 13.76 5.50 11.86
C ASP A 28 13.45 4.13 11.23
N GLY A 29 13.05 4.09 9.96
CA GLY A 29 12.67 2.89 9.23
C GLY A 29 11.28 2.33 9.59
N LYS A 30 10.41 3.10 10.24
CA LYS A 30 9.02 2.71 10.54
C LYS A 30 8.13 2.93 9.33
N CYS A 31 7.13 2.06 9.17
CA CYS A 31 6.15 2.18 8.09
C CYS A 31 5.32 3.46 8.20
N LEU A 32 5.19 4.21 7.11
CA LEU A 32 4.19 5.28 6.97
C LEU A 32 2.85 4.68 6.48
N CYS A 33 2.30 3.77 7.28
CA CYS A 33 1.10 2.99 6.94
C CYS A 33 0.34 2.49 8.18
N THR A 34 -0.87 1.99 7.97
CA THR A 34 -1.69 1.35 9.00
C THR A 34 -1.00 0.12 9.60
N ARG A 35 -1.25 -0.12 10.89
CA ARG A 35 -0.86 -1.34 11.59
C ARG A 35 -2.13 -2.04 12.10
N PHE A 36 -2.42 -3.23 11.59
CA PHE A 36 -3.56 -4.05 12.02
C PHE A 36 -3.17 -4.94 13.20
N VAL A 37 -2.94 -4.32 14.37
CA VAL A 37 -2.61 -5.06 15.59
C VAL A 37 -3.81 -5.94 15.98
N GLY A 38 -3.63 -7.26 15.95
CA GLY A 38 -4.71 -8.23 16.20
C GLY A 38 -5.43 -8.74 14.94
N GLY A 39 -5.04 -8.28 13.75
CA GLY A 39 -5.63 -8.72 12.48
C GLY A 39 -6.97 -8.05 12.15
N ILE A 40 -7.62 -8.53 11.09
CA ILE A 40 -8.94 -8.07 10.63
C ILE A 40 -9.91 -9.25 10.77
N GLN A 41 -11.02 -9.05 11.47
CA GLN A 41 -12.04 -10.09 11.64
C GLN A 41 -12.85 -10.29 10.35
N ALA A 42 -13.37 -11.50 10.16
CA ALA A 42 -14.22 -11.81 9.02
C ALA A 42 -15.46 -10.91 8.98
N GLY A 43 -15.80 -10.37 7.81
CA GLY A 43 -16.93 -9.47 7.61
C GLY A 43 -16.71 -8.03 8.07
N VAL A 44 -15.56 -7.72 8.70
CA VAL A 44 -15.24 -6.37 9.16
C VAL A 44 -14.49 -5.61 8.09
N SER A 45 -14.87 -4.34 7.90
CA SER A 45 -14.12 -3.38 7.08
C SER A 45 -13.35 -2.43 7.98
N VAL A 46 -12.08 -2.21 7.68
CA VAL A 46 -11.19 -1.33 8.43
C VAL A 46 -10.55 -0.30 7.50
N PRO A 47 -10.30 0.93 7.98
CA PRO A 47 -9.59 1.94 7.19
C PRO A 47 -8.17 1.47 6.89
N PHE A 48 -7.79 1.55 5.61
CA PHE A 48 -6.42 1.35 5.17
C PHE A 48 -5.76 2.70 4.89
N PHE A 49 -4.52 2.85 5.33
CA PHE A 49 -3.65 3.98 5.00
C PHE A 49 -2.24 3.46 4.66
N GLY A 50 -1.63 4.06 3.63
CA GLY A 50 -0.26 3.78 3.23
C GLY A 50 0.26 4.89 2.32
N GLN A 51 1.46 5.40 2.63
CA GLN A 51 2.10 6.42 1.82
C GLN A 51 3.07 5.78 0.83
N PHE A 52 2.96 6.15 -0.45
CA PHE A 52 3.79 5.65 -1.53
C PHE A 52 4.55 6.81 -2.18
N PRO A 53 5.69 6.56 -2.86
CA PRO A 53 6.22 7.53 -3.82
C PRO A 53 5.15 7.85 -4.87
N ALA A 54 5.08 9.12 -5.26
CA ALA A 54 4.14 9.56 -6.30
C ALA A 54 4.48 8.86 -7.64
N PRO A 55 3.48 8.23 -8.30
CA PRO A 55 3.61 7.85 -9.71
C PRO A 55 3.78 9.09 -10.61
N PRO A 56 4.22 8.90 -11.86
CA PRO A 56 4.16 9.94 -12.89
C PRO A 56 2.75 10.56 -12.99
N ALA A 57 2.68 11.84 -13.39
CA ALA A 57 1.42 12.59 -13.43
C ALA A 57 0.41 12.02 -14.46
N GLU A 58 0.92 11.32 -15.47
CA GLU A 58 0.13 10.61 -16.48
C GLU A 58 -0.44 9.27 -15.99
N THR A 59 0.04 8.71 -14.87
CA THR A 59 -0.45 7.45 -14.33
C THR A 59 -1.81 7.67 -13.66
N THR A 60 -2.87 7.14 -14.29
CA THR A 60 -4.26 7.28 -13.82
C THR A 60 -4.85 5.99 -13.24
N GLU A 61 -4.10 4.89 -13.33
CA GLU A 61 -4.52 3.58 -12.87
C GLU A 61 -3.31 2.81 -12.33
N VAL A 62 -3.51 2.15 -11.19
CA VAL A 62 -2.51 1.29 -10.56
C VAL A 62 -3.17 0.06 -9.96
N ASP A 63 -2.44 -1.05 -9.95
CA ASP A 63 -2.83 -2.25 -9.22
C ASP A 63 -2.37 -2.13 -7.76
N PHE A 64 -3.32 -2.12 -6.85
CA PHE A 64 -3.07 -2.17 -5.42
C PHE A 64 -3.00 -3.63 -4.94
N GLN A 65 -1.90 -3.96 -4.28
CA GLN A 65 -1.61 -5.29 -3.78
C GLN A 65 -1.35 -5.25 -2.28
N ILE A 66 -2.00 -6.16 -1.55
CA ILE A 66 -1.68 -6.48 -0.15
C ILE A 66 -1.31 -7.97 -0.12
N PRO A 67 -0.24 -8.38 0.60
CA PRO A 67 0.11 -9.79 0.74
C PRO A 67 -1.10 -10.63 1.18
N THR A 68 -1.27 -11.80 0.55
CA THR A 68 -2.38 -12.76 0.81
C THR A 68 -3.79 -12.28 0.43
N MET A 69 -3.91 -11.14 -0.25
CA MET A 69 -5.19 -10.64 -0.78
C MET A 69 -5.17 -10.63 -2.33
N PRO A 70 -6.34 -10.71 -2.98
CA PRO A 70 -6.45 -10.44 -4.41
C PRO A 70 -5.96 -9.04 -4.77
N THR A 71 -5.49 -8.88 -5.99
CA THR A 71 -5.13 -7.55 -6.52
C THR A 71 -6.39 -6.75 -6.79
N ALA A 72 -6.36 -5.46 -6.44
CA ALA A 72 -7.43 -4.52 -6.73
C ALA A 72 -6.89 -3.40 -7.62
N THR A 73 -7.46 -3.23 -8.81
CA THR A 73 -7.11 -2.10 -9.68
C THR A 73 -7.85 -0.86 -9.23
N ILE A 74 -7.12 0.23 -8.99
CA ILE A 74 -7.67 1.50 -8.52
C ILE A 74 -7.32 2.63 -9.48
N LYS A 75 -8.27 3.53 -9.70
CA LYS A 75 -8.03 4.79 -10.41
C LYS A 75 -7.48 5.82 -9.46
N ILE A 76 -6.46 6.55 -9.90
CA ILE A 76 -5.81 7.61 -9.14
C ILE A 76 -5.80 8.89 -9.95
N SER A 77 -5.74 10.01 -9.24
CA SER A 77 -5.56 11.35 -9.81
C SER A 77 -4.42 12.03 -9.04
N GLY A 78 -3.51 12.66 -9.79
CA GLY A 78 -2.45 13.51 -9.26
C GLY A 78 -2.82 14.98 -9.31
#